data_AF-A0A8X8B4N9-F1
#
_entry.id   AF-A0A8X8B4N9-F1
#
_cell.length_a   1.000
_cell.length_b   1.000
_cell.length_c   1.000
_cell.angle_alpha   90.00
_cell.angle_beta   90.00
_cell.angle_gamma   90.00
#
_symmetry.space_group_name_H-M   'P 1'
#
loop_
_entity.id
_entity.type
_entity.pdbx_description
1 polymer ?
#
loop_
_entity_poly.entity_id
_entity_poly.type
_entity_poly.pdbx_seq_one_letter_code
_entity_poly.pdbx_strand_id
1 'polypeptide(L)'
;MERDDDDDNEVFERFSDFMKEGGCKDFFTSLVDCLEKTPSMARCKEHLPVLKKCMDARINPYEPILATEEKAFAFAEEEKRKDDLAAMNQAQAGVD
;
A
#
# COMPACT_ATOMS: atom_id res chain seq x y z
N MET A 1 3.39 9.64 -29.98
CA MET A 1 2.13 9.85 -29.25
C MET A 1 2.39 11.03 -28.34
N GLU A 2 2.03 12.22 -28.80
CA GLU A 2 1.81 13.34 -27.88
C GLU A 2 0.58 12.94 -27.07
N ARG A 3 0.67 12.97 -25.74
CA ARG A 3 -0.50 12.76 -24.87
C ARG A 3 -1.33 14.03 -25.03
N ASP A 4 -2.59 13.90 -25.44
CA ASP A 4 -3.47 15.06 -25.59
C ASP A 4 -3.67 15.70 -24.20
N ASP A 5 -3.46 17.01 -24.07
CA ASP A 5 -3.63 17.75 -22.81
C ASP A 5 -5.03 17.55 -22.18
N ASP A 6 -6.02 17.21 -23.00
CA ASP A 6 -7.38 16.86 -22.58
C ASP A 6 -7.45 15.57 -21.75
N ASP A 7 -6.64 14.55 -22.08
CA ASP A 7 -6.59 13.26 -21.36
C ASP A 7 -5.93 13.43 -19.98
N ASP A 8 -4.85 14.21 -19.90
CA ASP A 8 -4.18 14.51 -18.63
C ASP A 8 -5.10 15.35 -17.69
N ASN A 9 -5.95 16.23 -18.23
CA ASN A 9 -6.92 16.98 -17.44
C ASN A 9 -8.07 16.10 -16.92
N GLU A 10 -8.65 15.21 -17.74
CA GLU A 10 -9.70 14.28 -17.30
C GLU A 10 -9.20 13.38 -16.15
N VAL A 11 -7.98 12.86 -16.27
CA VAL A 11 -7.35 12.03 -15.24
C VAL A 11 -7.21 12.81 -13.94
N PHE A 12 -6.78 14.07 -14.01
CA PHE A 12 -6.64 14.92 -12.82
C PHE A 12 -8.00 15.25 -12.18
N GLU A 13 -9.03 15.55 -12.98
CA GLU A 13 -10.39 15.80 -12.47
C GLU A 13 -10.93 14.59 -11.70
N ARG A 14 -10.82 13.40 -12.30
CA ARG A 14 -11.23 12.14 -11.65
C ARG A 14 -10.45 11.87 -10.36
N PHE A 15 -9.15 12.15 -10.35
CA PHE A 15 -8.33 12.03 -9.15
C PHE A 15 -8.76 13.03 -8.07
N SER A 16 -8.99 14.29 -8.45
CA SER A 16 -9.46 15.34 -7.55
C SER A 16 -10.79 14.94 -6.89
N ASP A 17 -11.75 14.44 -7.66
CA ASP A 17 -13.05 14.02 -7.16
C ASP A 17 -12.92 12.87 -6.16
N PHE A 18 -12.12 11.85 -6.49
CA PHE A 18 -11.81 10.76 -5.57
C PHE A 18 -11.21 11.27 -4.24
N MET A 19 -10.27 12.21 -4.31
CA MET A 19 -9.63 12.76 -3.11
C MET A 19 -10.57 13.64 -2.28
N LYS A 20 -11.51 14.35 -2.91
CA LYS A 20 -12.52 15.19 -2.25
C LYS A 20 -13.62 14.38 -1.55
N GLU A 21 -13.84 13.14 -1.96
CA GLU A 21 -14.78 12.20 -1.32
C GLU A 21 -14.10 11.19 -0.39
N GLY A 22 -12.78 11.02 -0.51
CA GLY A 22 -12.00 10.05 0.23
C GLY A 22 -11.70 10.42 1.69
N GLY A 23 -11.19 9.45 2.44
CA GLY A 23 -10.86 9.64 3.87
C GLY A 23 -9.64 10.52 4.16
N CYS A 24 -8.98 11.07 3.13
CA CYS A 24 -7.89 12.04 3.24
C CYS A 24 -8.29 13.43 2.72
N LYS A 25 -9.60 13.67 2.56
CA LYS A 25 -10.19 14.91 2.03
C LYS A 25 -9.57 16.17 2.63
N ASP A 26 -9.55 16.30 3.95
CA ASP A 26 -9.13 17.55 4.60
C ASP A 26 -7.68 17.93 4.26
N PHE A 27 -6.79 16.93 4.17
CA PHE A 27 -5.40 17.13 3.79
C PHE A 27 -5.25 17.50 2.31
N PHE A 28 -6.08 16.90 1.45
CA PHE A 28 -6.11 17.22 0.03
C PHE A 28 -6.66 18.62 -0.23
N THR A 29 -7.78 18.98 0.39
CA THR A 29 -8.36 20.33 0.32
C THR A 29 -7.37 21.38 0.81
N SER A 30 -6.63 21.11 1.89
CA SER A 30 -5.58 22.03 2.37
C SER A 30 -4.48 22.28 1.33
N LEU A 31 -4.05 21.25 0.59
CA LEU A 31 -3.09 21.39 -0.50
C LEU A 31 -3.66 22.19 -1.67
N VAL A 32 -4.91 21.89 -2.07
CA VAL A 32 -5.59 22.60 -3.17
C VAL A 32 -5.81 24.07 -2.83
N ASP A 33 -6.33 24.38 -1.63
CA ASP A 33 -6.53 25.75 -1.15
C ASP A 33 -5.22 26.56 -1.16
N CYS A 34 -4.09 25.92 -0.82
CA CYS A 34 -2.78 26.57 -0.90
C CYS A 34 -2.38 26.87 -2.35
N LEU A 35 -2.61 25.92 -3.26
CA LEU A 35 -2.28 26.05 -4.68
C LEU A 35 -3.17 27.10 -5.38
N GLU A 36 -4.44 27.19 -5.00
CA GLU A 36 -5.35 28.23 -5.50
C GLU A 36 -4.90 29.64 -5.05
N LYS A 37 -4.41 29.78 -3.81
CA LYS A 37 -3.89 31.06 -3.29
C LYS A 37 -2.51 31.40 -3.83
N THR A 38 -1.69 30.38 -4.07
CA THR A 38 -0.31 30.50 -4.51
C THR A 38 0.00 29.34 -5.46
N PRO A 39 -0.09 29.54 -6.79
CA PRO A 39 0.07 28.48 -7.79
C PRO A 39 1.54 28.08 -7.92
N SER A 40 2.08 27.47 -6.87
CA SER A 40 3.46 27.03 -6.74
C SER A 40 3.54 25.86 -5.76
N MET A 41 3.77 24.67 -6.30
CA MET A 41 4.02 23.47 -5.50
C MET A 41 5.16 23.66 -4.49
N ALA A 42 6.16 24.48 -4.82
CA ALA A 42 7.27 24.78 -3.92
C ALA A 42 6.83 25.50 -2.63
N ARG A 43 5.76 26.31 -2.70
CA ARG A 43 5.17 27.02 -1.56
C ARG A 43 4.22 26.13 -0.76
N CYS A 44 3.54 25.19 -1.42
CA CYS A 44 2.55 24.31 -0.80
C CYS A 44 3.08 22.91 -0.42
N LYS A 45 4.38 22.66 -0.62
CA LYS A 45 5.01 21.34 -0.38
C LYS A 45 4.84 20.82 1.03
N GLU A 46 4.57 21.68 2.01
CA GLU A 46 4.35 21.28 3.41
C GLU A 46 3.08 20.44 3.61
N HIS A 47 2.10 20.55 2.72
CA HIS A 47 0.88 19.74 2.75
C HIS A 47 1.10 18.32 2.19
N LEU A 48 2.10 18.13 1.30
CA LEU A 48 2.36 16.84 0.64
C LEU A 48 2.72 15.70 1.61
N PRO A 49 3.63 15.87 2.60
CA PRO A 49 3.97 14.80 3.53
C PRO A 49 2.77 14.33 4.36
N VAL A 50 1.88 15.26 4.74
CA VAL A 50 0.71 14.94 5.57
C VAL A 50 -0.33 14.18 4.73
N LEU A 51 -0.59 14.67 3.52
CA LEU A 51 -1.45 13.99 2.55
C LEU A 51 -0.94 12.57 2.24
N LYS A 52 0.35 12.44 1.95
CA LYS A 52 0.98 11.15 1.66
C LYS A 52 0.86 10.18 2.83
N LYS A 53 1.12 10.62 4.06
CA LYS A 53 0.95 9.76 5.25
C LYS A 53 -0.49 9.25 5.38
N CYS A 54 -1.48 10.11 5.12
CA CYS A 54 -2.88 9.68 5.16
C CYS A 54 -3.19 8.64 4.08
N MET A 55 -2.69 8.84 2.85
CA MET A 55 -2.87 7.90 1.75
C MET A 55 -2.17 6.56 2.04
N ASP A 56 -0.92 6.59 2.49
CA ASP A 56 -0.11 5.41 2.78
C ASP A 56 -0.75 4.54 3.88
N ALA A 57 -1.30 5.16 4.93
CA ALA A 57 -2.02 4.44 6.00
C ALA A 57 -3.28 3.71 5.52
N ARG A 58 -3.78 4.04 4.32
CA ARG A 58 -5.03 3.51 3.76
C ARG A 58 -4.81 2.63 2.53
N ILE A 59 -3.57 2.46 2.05
CA ILE A 59 -3.26 1.73 0.83
C ILE A 59 -3.52 0.23 0.96
N ASN A 60 -3.41 -0.36 2.15
CA ASN A 60 -3.62 -1.79 2.31
C ASN A 60 -4.56 -2.11 3.49
N PRO A 61 -5.89 -1.95 3.33
CA PRO A 61 -6.85 -2.39 4.34
C PRO A 61 -6.77 -3.91 4.62
N TYR A 62 -6.14 -4.69 3.74
CA TYR A 62 -5.95 -6.13 3.89
C TYR A 62 -4.63 -6.51 4.55
N GLU A 63 -3.72 -5.57 4.80
CA GLU A 63 -2.39 -5.84 5.37
C GLU A 63 -2.46 -6.65 6.68
N PRO A 64 -3.40 -6.40 7.61
CA PRO A 64 -3.51 -7.22 8.82
C PRO A 64 -3.91 -8.67 8.53
N ILE A 65 -4.75 -8.89 7.51
CA ILE A 65 -5.23 -10.22 7.11
C ILE A 65 -4.09 -10.97 6.41
N LEU A 66 -3.45 -10.32 5.43
CA LEU A 66 -2.32 -10.89 4.68
C LEU A 66 -1.14 -11.24 5.60
N ALA A 67 -0.78 -10.36 6.54
CA ALA A 67 0.29 -10.62 7.49
C ALA A 67 -0.03 -11.79 8.44
N THR A 68 -1.31 -12.07 8.69
CA THR A 68 -1.73 -13.23 9.48
C THR A 68 -1.65 -14.52 8.65
N GLU A 69 -2.08 -14.46 7.40
CA GLU A 69 -2.00 -15.57 6.44
C GLU A 69 -0.54 -15.98 6.20
N GLU A 70 0.36 -15.03 5.91
CA GLU A 70 1.79 -15.29 5.71
C GLU A 70 2.43 -16.00 6.90
N LYS A 71 2.09 -15.59 8.13
CA LYS A 71 2.59 -16.24 9.36
C LYS A 71 2.06 -17.66 9.51
N ALA A 72 0.78 -17.89 9.18
CA ALA A 72 0.18 -19.21 9.23
C ALA A 72 0.84 -20.17 8.21
N PHE A 73 1.10 -19.69 6.99
CA PHE A 73 1.82 -20.45 5.98
C PHE A 73 3.26 -20.76 6.40
N ALA A 74 4.00 -19.78 6.92
CA ALA A 74 5.37 -20.00 7.39
C ALA A 74 5.44 -21.04 8.52
N PHE A 75 4.50 -21.01 9.47
CA PHE A 75 4.41 -22.02 10.52
C PHE A 75 4.14 -23.43 9.95
N ALA A 76 3.20 -23.54 9.01
CA ALA A 76 2.87 -24.82 8.39
C ALA A 76 4.05 -25.41 7.59
N GLU A 77 4.83 -24.58 6.90
CA GLU A 77 6.05 -25.02 6.20
C GLU A 77 7.14 -25.48 7.18
N GLU A 78 7.31 -24.79 8.31
CA GLU A 78 8.29 -25.18 9.32
C GLU A 78 7.94 -26.54 9.96
N GLU A 79 6.67 -26.75 10.31
CA GLU A 79 6.19 -28.03 10.85
C GLU A 79 6.34 -29.16 9.83
N LYS A 80 5.95 -28.94 8.57
CA LYS A 80 6.18 -29.91 7.50
C LYS A 80 7.67 -30.27 7.37
N ARG A 81 8.57 -29.29 7.44
CA ARG A 81 10.01 -29.53 7.37
C ARG A 81 10.51 -30.37 8.56
N LYS A 82 9.95 -30.19 9.76
CA LYS A 82 10.27 -31.01 10.94
C LYS A 82 9.80 -32.44 10.76
N ASP A 83 8.58 -32.63 10.25
CA ASP A 83 8.01 -33.94 9.97
C ASP A 83 8.82 -34.69 8.91
N ASP A 84 9.17 -34.01 7.81
CA ASP A 84 10.01 -34.56 6.74
C ASP A 84 11.39 -34.99 7.30
N LEU A 85 12.01 -34.16 8.15
CA LEU A 85 13.28 -34.48 8.80
C LEU A 85 13.15 -35.66 9.79
N ALA A 86 12.07 -35.71 10.56
CA ALA A 86 11.79 -36.81 11.48
C ALA A 86 11.59 -38.12 10.72
N ALA A 87 10.87 -38.11 9.59
CA ALA A 87 10.68 -39.27 8.72
C ALA A 87 12.01 -39.76 8.12
N MET A 88 12.87 -38.85 7.66
CA MET A 88 14.21 -39.20 7.16
C MET A 88 15.08 -39.85 8.23
N ASN A 89 15.10 -39.28 9.45
CA ASN A 89 15.89 -39.82 10.56
C ASN A 89 15.39 -41.22 10.99
N GLN A 90 14.09 -41.46 10.97
CA GLN A 90 13.51 -42.78 11.26
C GLN A 90 13.80 -43.81 10.17
N ALA A 91 13.77 -43.41 8.89
CA ALA A 91 14.13 -44.29 7.78
C ALA A 91 15.61 -44.71 7.82
N GLN A 92 16.49 -43.82 8.28
CA GLN A 92 17.92 -44.12 8.48
C GLN A 92 18.16 -45.10 9.65
N ALA A 93 17.31 -45.08 10.68
CA ALA A 93 17.44 -45.94 11.87
C ALA A 93 16.89 -47.36 11.68
N GLY A 94 16.19 -47.64 10.58
CA GLY A 94 15.67 -48.96 10.23
C GLY A 94 16.56 -49.75 9.25
N VAL A 95 17.72 -49.20 8.89
CA VAL A 95 18.72 -49.85 8.04
C VAL A 95 19.95 -50.19 8.90
N ASP A 96 19.79 -51.18 9.78
CA ASP A 96 20.87 -51.89 10.49
C ASP A 96 20.51 -53.39 10.59
#